data_AF-A0A8S3JWE5-F1
#
_entry.id   AF-A0A8S3JWE5-F1
#
_cell.length_a   1.000
_cell.length_b   1.000
_cell.length_c   1.000
_cell.angle_alpha   90.00
_cell.angle_beta   90.00
_cell.angle_gamma   90.00
#
_symmetry.space_group_name_H-M   'P 1'
#
loop_
_entity.id
_entity.type
_entity.pdbx_description
1 polymer ?
#
loop_
_entity_poly.entity_id
_entity_poly.type
_entity_poly.pdbx_seq_one_letter_code
_entity_poly.pdbx_strand_id
1 'polypeptide(L)'
;PDDYGKYGFDFEELYDGKIQISNILDENYCHNMNIGDEIIGINNDRTFKTREECQQVFDSLWKNGHENIPITVIKSVHIPIVQGK
;
A
#
# COMPACT_ATOMS: atom_id res chain seq x y z
N PRO A 1 -0.44 -19.76 2.34
CA PRO A 1 0.77 -19.23 1.67
C PRO A 1 0.68 -17.72 1.74
N ASP A 2 1.57 -17.13 2.53
CA ASP A 2 1.49 -15.70 2.81
C ASP A 2 1.81 -14.92 1.52
N ASP A 3 0.80 -14.27 0.95
CA ASP A 3 0.90 -13.39 -0.24
C ASP A 3 1.62 -12.07 0.13
N TYR A 4 2.73 -12.14 0.85
CA TYR A 4 3.56 -10.97 1.10
C TYR A 4 4.26 -10.57 -0.20
N GLY A 5 3.95 -9.37 -0.68
CA GLY A 5 4.69 -8.71 -1.75
C GLY A 5 4.30 -8.93 -3.18
N LYS A 6 3.10 -9.42 -3.45
CA LYS A 6 2.60 -9.58 -4.83
C LYS A 6 2.61 -8.28 -5.65
N TYR A 7 2.51 -7.12 -4.99
CA TYR A 7 2.37 -5.80 -5.62
C TYR A 7 3.63 -4.91 -5.52
N GLY A 8 4.75 -5.46 -5.03
CA GLY A 8 5.95 -4.67 -4.73
C GLY A 8 5.89 -3.92 -3.39
N PHE A 9 4.81 -4.06 -2.63
CA PHE A 9 4.69 -3.56 -1.25
C PHE A 9 3.73 -4.43 -0.44
N ASP A 10 3.83 -4.34 0.89
CA ASP A 10 2.88 -4.92 1.84
C ASP A 10 2.08 -3.82 2.52
N PHE A 11 0.87 -4.16 2.96
CA PHE A 11 0.02 -3.29 3.75
C PHE A 11 -0.72 -4.04 4.86
N GLU A 12 -1.07 -3.30 5.90
CA GLU A 12 -1.79 -3.79 7.07
C GLU A 12 -2.97 -2.89 7.42
N GLU A 13 -3.91 -3.44 8.20
CA GLU A 13 -5.01 -2.68 8.78
C GLU A 13 -4.65 -2.26 10.21
N LEU A 14 -4.79 -0.98 10.48
CA LEU A 14 -4.61 -0.38 11.81
C LEU A 14 -5.87 -0.52 12.64
N TYR A 15 -5.75 -0.33 13.97
CA TYR A 15 -6.87 -0.44 14.91
C TYR A 15 -8.05 0.52 14.64
N ASP A 16 -7.83 1.60 13.90
CA ASP A 16 -8.86 2.56 13.49
C ASP A 16 -9.46 2.26 12.10
N GLY A 17 -9.16 1.09 11.53
CA GLY A 17 -9.66 0.63 10.23
C GLY A 17 -8.92 1.20 9.03
N LYS A 18 -7.84 1.95 9.25
CA LYS A 18 -7.01 2.50 8.18
C LYS A 18 -6.10 1.45 7.57
N ILE A 19 -5.89 1.53 6.27
CA ILE A 19 -4.94 0.67 5.57
C ILE A 19 -3.63 1.44 5.39
N GLN A 20 -2.53 0.88 5.88
CA GLN A 20 -1.21 1.50 5.85
C GLN A 20 -0.21 0.60 5.15
N ILE A 21 0.70 1.19 4.37
CA ILE A 21 1.85 0.49 3.81
C ILE A 21 2.79 0.12 4.95
N SER A 22 2.97 -1.18 5.19
CA SER A 22 3.85 -1.71 6.23
C SER A 22 5.26 -1.99 5.71
N ASN A 23 5.42 -2.23 4.41
CA ASN A 23 6.72 -2.51 3.80
C ASN A 23 6.76 -2.15 2.31
N ILE A 24 7.93 -1.77 1.80
CA ILE A 24 8.20 -1.64 0.35
C ILE A 24 9.18 -2.74 -0.04
N LEU A 25 8.80 -3.55 -1.02
CA LEU A 25 9.56 -4.73 -1.45
C LEU A 25 10.22 -4.54 -2.82
N ASP A 26 9.63 -3.71 -3.68
CA ASP A 26 10.22 -3.29 -4.95
C ASP A 26 9.94 -1.81 -5.21
N GLU A 27 10.96 -0.98 -5.00
CA GLU A 27 10.90 0.46 -5.23
C GLU A 27 10.63 0.82 -6.69
N ASN A 28 10.94 -0.08 -7.65
CA ASN A 28 10.71 0.17 -9.07
C ASN A 28 9.23 0.09 -9.47
N TYR A 29 8.39 -0.56 -8.66
CA TYR A 29 6.93 -0.57 -8.85
C TYR A 29 6.22 0.46 -7.97
N CYS A 30 6.83 0.87 -6.85
CA CYS A 30 6.22 1.71 -5.83
C CYS A 30 6.75 3.15 -5.85
N HIS A 31 6.91 3.73 -7.04
CA HIS A 31 7.48 5.06 -7.20
C HIS A 31 6.65 6.09 -6.43
N ASN A 32 7.29 6.78 -5.49
CA ASN A 32 6.71 7.77 -4.59
C ASN A 32 5.81 7.21 -3.47
N MET A 33 5.81 5.92 -3.15
CA MET A 33 5.15 5.39 -1.95
C MET A 33 6.18 5.18 -0.84
N ASN A 34 5.78 5.40 0.41
CA ASN A 34 6.64 5.18 1.56
C ASN A 34 5.96 4.26 2.57
N ILE A 35 6.78 3.54 3.34
CA ILE A 35 6.32 2.87 4.56
C ILE A 35 5.63 3.92 5.46
N GLY A 36 4.46 3.56 5.98
CA GLY A 36 3.62 4.43 6.79
C GLY A 36 2.59 5.25 5.99
N ASP A 37 2.69 5.34 4.66
CA ASP A 37 1.65 6.02 3.86
C ASP A 37 0.31 5.27 4.01
N GLU A 38 -0.77 6.03 4.18
CA GLU A 38 -2.13 5.49 4.33
C GLU A 38 -2.80 5.39 2.97
N ILE A 39 -3.27 4.21 2.59
CA ILE A 39 -3.98 3.97 1.33
C ILE A 39 -5.43 4.39 1.49
N ILE A 40 -5.83 5.44 0.78
CA ILE A 40 -7.19 5.98 0.79
C ILE A 40 -7.94 5.74 -0.52
N GLY A 41 -7.29 5.16 -1.52
CA GLY A 41 -7.96 4.77 -2.74
C GLY A 41 -7.10 4.02 -3.74
N ILE A 42 -7.74 3.18 -4.55
CA ILE A 42 -7.13 2.40 -5.63
C ILE A 42 -7.98 2.60 -6.87
N ASN A 43 -7.37 2.99 -7.99
CA ASN A 43 -8.03 3.21 -9.28
C ASN A 43 -9.28 4.12 -9.19
N ASN A 44 -9.18 5.19 -8.38
CA ASN A 44 -10.25 6.15 -8.06
C ASN A 44 -11.38 5.65 -7.13
N ASP A 45 -11.32 4.40 -6.66
CA ASP A 45 -12.22 3.92 -5.62
C ASP A 45 -11.69 4.33 -4.24
N ARG A 46 -12.50 5.03 -3.45
CA ARG A 46 -12.04 5.79 -2.26
C ARG A 46 -12.39 5.16 -0.92
N THR A 47 -13.05 4.01 -0.91
CA THR A 47 -13.55 3.42 0.33
C THR A 47 -13.22 1.94 0.39
N PHE A 48 -12.28 1.58 1.25
CA PHE A 48 -12.08 0.23 1.73
C PHE A 48 -12.34 0.25 3.24
N LYS A 49 -13.10 -0.72 3.74
CA LYS A 49 -13.44 -0.81 5.17
C LYS A 49 -12.60 -1.85 5.90
N THR A 50 -11.84 -2.67 5.16
CA THR A 50 -11.02 -3.75 5.69
C THR A 50 -9.79 -3.98 4.80
N ARG A 51 -8.75 -4.61 5.37
CA ARG A 51 -7.59 -5.11 4.62
C ARG A 51 -8.00 -6.03 3.47
N GLU A 52 -8.97 -6.90 3.73
CA GLU A 52 -9.42 -7.92 2.79
C GLU A 52 -10.10 -7.29 1.56
N GLU A 53 -10.90 -6.24 1.76
CA GLU A 53 -11.50 -5.49 0.65
C GLU A 53 -10.44 -4.76 -0.19
N CYS A 54 -9.49 -4.09 0.47
CA CYS A 54 -8.36 -3.45 -0.21
C CYS A 54 -7.56 -4.46 -1.06
N GLN A 55 -7.26 -5.63 -0.48
CA GLN A 55 -6.56 -6.73 -1.14
C GLN A 55 -7.33 -7.24 -2.35
N GLN A 56 -8.64 -7.48 -2.22
CA GLN A 56 -9.46 -7.96 -3.35
C GLN A 56 -9.52 -6.96 -4.50
N VAL A 57 -9.55 -5.66 -4.21
CA VAL A 57 -9.53 -4.61 -5.23
C VAL A 57 -8.19 -4.58 -5.94
N PHE A 58 -7.08 -4.66 -5.21
CA PHE A 58 -5.75 -4.81 -5.81
C PHE A 58 -5.65 -6.07 -6.67
N ASP A 59 -6.07 -7.23 -6.16
CA ASP A 59 -6.02 -8.51 -6.88
C ASP A 59 -6.84 -8.48 -8.17
N SER A 60 -7.99 -7.81 -8.15
CA SER A 60 -8.86 -7.65 -9.33
C SER A 60 -8.25 -6.75 -10.40
N LEU A 61 -7.47 -5.74 -9.98
CA LEU A 61 -6.84 -4.77 -10.88
C LEU A 61 -5.45 -5.22 -11.35
N TRP A 62 -4.72 -5.99 -10.54
CA TRP A 62 -3.40 -6.52 -10.85
C TRP A 62 -3.53 -7.83 -11.64
N LYS A 63 -4.13 -7.74 -12.84
CA LYS A 63 -4.39 -8.92 -13.68
C LYS A 63 -3.12 -9.41 -14.37
N ASN A 64 -2.24 -8.48 -14.75
CA ASN A 64 -0.93 -8.77 -15.31
C ASN A 64 0.12 -7.92 -14.59
N GLY A 65 1.27 -8.50 -14.23
CA GLY A 65 2.35 -7.81 -13.49
C GLY A 65 3.03 -6.63 -14.19
N HIS A 66 2.43 -6.10 -15.26
CA HIS A 66 2.89 -4.96 -16.05
C HIS A 66 1.86 -3.81 -16.07
N GLU A 67 0.77 -3.89 -15.30
CA GLU A 67 -0.27 -2.85 -15.26
C GLU A 67 0.06 -1.78 -14.21
N ASN A 68 -0.02 -0.51 -14.61
CA ASN A 68 0.11 0.61 -13.68
C ASN A 68 -1.23 0.82 -12.97
N ILE A 69 -1.29 0.54 -11.67
CA ILE A 69 -2.47 0.80 -10.85
C ILE A 69 -2.32 2.15 -10.15
N PRO A 70 -3.23 3.12 -10.35
CA PRO A 70 -3.19 4.37 -9.62
C PRO A 70 -3.59 4.14 -8.16
N ILE A 71 -2.73 4.52 -7.22
CA ILE A 71 -3.02 4.44 -5.79
C ILE A 71 -2.99 5.86 -5.22
N THR A 72 -4.03 6.20 -4.46
CA THR A 72 -4.10 7.46 -3.72
C THR A 72 -3.72 7.20 -2.28
N VAL A 73 -2.72 7.92 -1.80
CA VAL A 73 -2.26 7.79 -0.42
C VAL A 73 -2.23 9.14 0.30
N ILE A 74 -2.48 9.12 1.61
CA ILE A 74 -2.09 10.21 2.50
C ILE A 74 -0.64 9.94 2.91
N LYS A 75 0.23 10.92 2.67
CA LYS A 75 1.64 10.80 3.03
C LYS A 75 1.80 10.74 4.54
N SER A 76 2.55 9.74 5.02
CA SER A 76 3.04 9.79 6.38
C SER A 76 3.90 11.03 6.53
N VAL A 77 3.76 11.73 7.66
CA VAL A 77 4.69 12.80 7.99
C VAL A 77 6.04 12.10 8.14
N HIS A 78 6.94 12.35 7.19
CA HIS A 78 8.28 11.77 7.19
C HIS A 78 8.93 12.10 8.55
N ILE A 79 8.92 11.16 9.48
CA ILE A 79 9.74 11.25 10.69
C ILE A 79 11.08 10.72 10.21
N PRO A 80 12.09 11.56 9.97
CA PRO A 80 13.41 11.05 9.62
C PRO A 80 13.80 10.06 10.71
N ILE A 81 14.06 8.81 10.31
CA ILE A 81 14.69 7.85 11.20
C ILE A 81 16.02 8.49 11.57
N VAL A 82 16.10 9.05 12.77
CA VAL A 82 17.38 9.42 13.36
C VAL A 82 18.07 8.08 13.55
N GLN A 83 18.90 7.68 12.59
CA GLN A 83 19.86 6.60 12.79
C GLN A 83 20.75 7.07 13.93
N GLY A 84 20.41 6.62 15.14
CA GLY A 84 21.25 6.76 16.32
C GLY A 84 22.58 6.11 16.00
N LYS A 85 23.64 6.93 16.04
CA LYS A 85 25.01 6.44 16.12
C LYS A 85 25.24 5.73 17.44
#